data_AF-A0A7V6PC01-F1
#
_entry.id   AF-A0A7V6PC01-F1
#
_cell.length_a   1.000
_cell.length_b   1.000
_cell.length_c   1.000
_cell.angle_alpha   90.00
_cell.angle_beta   90.00
_cell.angle_gamma   90.00
#
_symmetry.space_group_name_H-M   'P 1'
#
loop_
_entity.id
_entity.type
_entity.pdbx_description
1 polymer ?
#
loop_
_entity_poly.entity_id
_entity_poly.type
_entity_poly.pdbx_seq_one_letter_code
_entity_poly.pdbx_strand_id
1 'polypeptide(L)'
;MPAYRSAAEAEIRDAVVAFLRQHRPNARIIHEINASFGGNRIDVMAVDRAEIIAVEIKSAKDKLARLDSQMKAMKRVAHHALAVLHEKFLVERPSNKSTAHFERDGAYYRYDRPEGFEHDRDVWIFPQKPRALNPGYDWLAKWPEPNLQPFTALPETALQILWHEELRDLCNLLSIPTGKRPTNASMINSLRWLATGRDITRGICWSLRARECIEADPAIIEGWAA
;
A
#
# COMPACT_ATOMS: atom_id res chain seq x y z
N MET A 1 19.18 -9.71 2.84
CA MET A 1 18.68 -8.53 2.12
C MET A 1 19.20 -8.55 0.69
N PRO A 2 18.39 -8.22 -0.31
CA PRO A 2 18.85 -8.10 -1.69
C PRO A 2 19.91 -6.99 -1.82
N ALA A 3 20.92 -7.21 -2.68
CA ALA A 3 22.10 -6.36 -2.82
C ALA A 3 21.84 -4.93 -3.35
N TYR A 4 20.61 -4.60 -3.76
CA TYR A 4 20.29 -3.35 -4.46
C TYR A 4 19.60 -2.27 -3.60
N ARG A 5 19.22 -2.56 -2.35
CA ARG A 5 18.57 -1.56 -1.48
C ARG A 5 19.58 -0.76 -0.67
N SER A 6 19.34 0.53 -0.55
CA SER A 6 20.15 1.36 0.36
C SER A 6 19.80 1.03 1.82
N ALA A 7 20.77 1.11 2.72
CA ALA A 7 20.54 0.88 4.15
C ALA A 7 19.41 1.77 4.72
N ALA A 8 19.30 3.01 4.24
CA ALA A 8 18.26 3.95 4.63
C ALA A 8 16.84 3.57 4.15
N GLU A 9 16.73 2.85 3.03
CA GLU A 9 15.46 2.32 2.56
C GLU A 9 15.11 1.02 3.30
N ALA A 10 16.12 0.16 3.53
CA ALA A 10 15.95 -1.09 4.24
C ALA A 10 15.38 -0.90 5.66
N GLU A 11 15.89 0.09 6.40
CA GLU A 11 15.40 0.39 7.75
C GLU A 11 13.90 0.73 7.79
N ILE A 12 13.44 1.57 6.86
CA ILE A 12 12.02 1.93 6.76
C ILE A 12 11.20 0.72 6.34
N ARG A 13 11.70 -0.06 5.38
CA ARG A 13 11.03 -1.26 4.88
C ARG A 13 10.84 -2.30 5.98
N ASP A 14 11.87 -2.56 6.78
CA ASP A 14 11.80 -3.50 7.89
C ASP A 14 10.76 -3.03 8.93
N ALA A 15 10.71 -1.73 9.23
CA ALA A 15 9.68 -1.17 10.11
C ALA A 15 8.26 -1.30 9.54
N VAL A 16 8.08 -1.07 8.24
CA VAL A 16 6.80 -1.26 7.54
C VAL A 16 6.37 -2.72 7.57
N VAL A 17 7.28 -3.65 7.28
CA VAL A 17 7.01 -5.09 7.32
C VAL A 17 6.62 -5.51 8.74
N ALA A 18 7.37 -5.08 9.75
CA ALA A 18 7.06 -5.39 11.15
C ALA A 18 5.66 -4.87 11.55
N PHE A 19 5.32 -3.64 11.16
CA PHE A 19 3.98 -3.08 11.38
C PHE A 19 2.88 -3.91 10.71
N LEU A 20 3.06 -4.24 9.43
CA LEU A 20 2.08 -5.04 8.68
C LEU A 20 1.91 -6.44 9.28
N ARG A 21 2.99 -7.06 9.77
CA ARG A 21 2.90 -8.37 10.47
C ARG A 21 2.12 -8.30 11.76
N GLN A 22 2.32 -7.25 12.54
CA GLN A 22 1.62 -7.06 13.79
C GLN A 22 0.11 -6.90 13.56
N HIS A 23 -0.28 -6.14 12.54
CA HIS A 23 -1.67 -5.78 12.32
C HIS A 23 -2.41 -6.66 11.31
N ARG A 24 -1.69 -7.36 10.42
CA ARG A 24 -2.22 -8.29 9.40
C ARG A 24 -1.39 -9.58 9.38
N PRO A 25 -1.40 -10.37 10.45
CA PRO A 25 -0.53 -11.54 10.58
C PRO A 25 -0.77 -12.62 9.51
N ASN A 26 -1.98 -12.67 8.94
CA ASN A 26 -2.34 -13.64 7.90
C ASN A 26 -2.07 -13.15 6.47
N ALA A 27 -1.71 -11.87 6.32
CA ALA A 27 -1.41 -11.31 5.01
C ALA A 27 -0.06 -11.82 4.52
N ARG A 28 -0.02 -12.14 3.22
CA ARG A 28 1.23 -12.36 2.50
C ARG A 28 1.85 -11.01 2.17
N ILE A 29 3.13 -10.82 2.51
CA ILE A 29 3.88 -9.63 2.15
C ILE A 29 4.64 -9.89 0.84
N ILE A 30 4.46 -8.99 -0.12
CA ILE A 30 5.07 -9.02 -1.45
C ILE A 30 5.83 -7.71 -1.66
N HIS A 31 7.03 -7.79 -2.22
CA HIS A 31 7.86 -6.63 -2.50
C HIS A 31 7.94 -6.33 -3.99
N GLU A 32 8.08 -5.05 -4.33
CA GLU A 32 8.39 -4.59 -5.70
C GLU A 32 7.40 -5.08 -6.77
N ILE A 33 6.10 -4.96 -6.50
CA ILE A 33 5.04 -5.44 -7.40
C ILE A 33 4.44 -4.31 -8.24
N ASN A 34 4.23 -4.56 -9.54
CA ASN A 34 3.63 -3.53 -10.41
C ASN A 34 2.14 -3.35 -10.09
N ALA A 35 1.71 -2.10 -9.88
CA ALA A 35 0.30 -1.75 -9.70
C ALA A 35 -0.54 -1.95 -10.99
N SER A 36 0.11 -1.95 -12.14
CA SER A 36 -0.51 -2.27 -13.44
C SER A 36 0.56 -2.68 -14.44
N PHE A 37 0.15 -3.21 -15.61
CA PHE A 37 1.05 -3.46 -16.73
C PHE A 37 1.89 -2.22 -17.08
N GLY A 38 3.22 -2.31 -16.94
CA GLY A 38 4.17 -1.24 -17.25
C GLY A 38 4.09 0.02 -16.36
N GLY A 39 3.41 -0.06 -15.21
CA GLY A 39 3.10 1.09 -14.36
C GLY A 39 4.01 1.27 -13.14
N ASN A 40 3.53 2.07 -12.19
CA ASN A 40 4.19 2.29 -10.90
C ASN A 40 4.37 0.96 -10.14
N ARG A 41 5.56 0.78 -9.59
CA ARG A 41 5.91 -0.35 -8.73
C ARG A 41 5.64 0.00 -7.28
N ILE A 42 4.94 -0.89 -6.59
CA ILE A 42 4.59 -0.81 -5.17
C ILE A 42 5.75 -1.44 -4.40
N ASP A 43 6.32 -0.69 -3.45
CA ASP A 43 7.49 -1.14 -2.70
C ASP A 43 7.15 -2.33 -1.80
N VAL A 44 6.05 -2.23 -1.03
CA VAL A 44 5.55 -3.30 -0.15
C VAL A 44 4.04 -3.42 -0.30
N MET A 45 3.54 -4.64 -0.46
CA MET A 45 2.12 -4.94 -0.51
C MET A 45 1.79 -6.08 0.46
N ALA A 46 0.83 -5.86 1.34
CA ALA A 46 0.23 -6.92 2.16
C ALA A 46 -1.10 -7.36 1.54
N VAL A 47 -1.24 -8.67 1.33
CA VAL A 47 -2.42 -9.29 0.72
C VAL A 47 -3.00 -10.33 1.67
N ASP A 48 -4.16 -10.04 2.24
CA ASP A 48 -4.97 -11.00 2.99
C ASP A 48 -6.04 -11.59 2.06
N ARG A 49 -6.98 -12.42 2.57
CA ARG A 49 -8.02 -13.10 1.78
C ARG A 49 -9.00 -12.15 1.08
N ALA A 50 -9.16 -10.94 1.59
CA ALA A 50 -10.10 -9.95 1.06
C ALA A 50 -9.63 -8.50 1.28
N GLU A 51 -8.34 -8.28 1.59
CA GLU A 51 -7.80 -6.94 1.81
C GLU A 51 -6.43 -6.81 1.15
N ILE A 52 -6.14 -5.62 0.64
CA ILE A 52 -4.86 -5.25 0.05
C ILE A 52 -4.44 -3.91 0.65
N ILE A 53 -3.25 -3.89 1.25
CA ILE A 53 -2.56 -2.67 1.70
C ILE A 53 -1.33 -2.51 0.82
N ALA A 54 -1.27 -1.43 0.04
CA ALA A 54 -0.12 -1.06 -0.77
C ALA A 54 0.64 0.07 -0.08
N VAL A 55 1.97 -0.04 -0.01
CA VAL A 55 2.84 0.92 0.68
C VAL A 55 3.98 1.35 -0.23
N GLU A 56 4.14 2.65 -0.39
CA GLU A 56 5.30 3.30 -1.00
C GLU A 56 6.24 3.82 0.11
N ILE A 57 7.54 3.64 -0.05
CA ILE A 57 8.59 4.05 0.88
C ILE A 57 9.42 5.16 0.26
N LYS A 58 9.67 6.23 1.03
CA LYS A 58 10.62 7.28 0.65
C LYS A 58 11.67 7.45 1.74
N SER A 59 12.87 6.97 1.46
CA SER A 59 14.04 7.07 2.32
C SER A 59 14.63 8.48 2.38
N ALA A 60 15.62 8.66 3.26
CA ALA A 60 16.43 9.87 3.33
C ALA A 60 17.18 10.20 2.03
N LYS A 61 17.25 9.30 1.04
CA LYS A 61 17.91 9.54 -0.26
C LYS A 61 16.95 9.87 -1.40
N ASP A 62 15.66 9.71 -1.18
CA ASP A 62 14.65 9.84 -2.23
C ASP A 62 14.21 11.28 -2.51
N LYS A 63 13.44 11.42 -3.61
CA LYS A 63 12.70 12.62 -4.01
C LYS A 63 11.19 12.33 -4.02
N LEU A 64 10.39 13.36 -3.79
CA LEU A 64 8.91 13.24 -3.73
C LEU A 64 8.20 13.52 -5.06
N ALA A 65 8.91 13.91 -6.13
CA ALA A 65 8.31 14.35 -7.39
C ALA A 65 7.36 13.34 -8.05
N ARG A 66 7.49 12.03 -7.73
CA ARG A 66 6.62 10.96 -8.26
C ARG A 66 5.61 10.44 -7.23
N LEU A 67 5.62 10.92 -5.99
CA LEU A 67 4.82 10.34 -4.92
C LEU A 67 3.33 10.41 -5.22
N ASP A 68 2.83 11.56 -5.69
CA ASP A 68 1.40 11.72 -6.02
C ASP A 68 0.92 10.73 -7.09
N SER A 69 1.68 10.55 -8.18
CA SER A 69 1.30 9.60 -9.24
C SER A 69 1.40 8.14 -8.77
N GLN A 70 2.36 7.82 -7.90
CA GLN A 70 2.49 6.52 -7.25
C GLN A 70 1.30 6.22 -6.34
N MET A 71 0.92 7.16 -5.48
CA MET A 71 -0.25 7.05 -4.61
C MET A 71 -1.55 6.87 -5.42
N LYS A 72 -1.73 7.67 -6.48
CA LYS A 72 -2.89 7.53 -7.39
C LYS A 72 -2.95 6.15 -8.06
N ALA A 73 -1.80 5.59 -8.44
CA ALA A 73 -1.75 4.24 -9.00
C ALA A 73 -2.08 3.17 -7.97
N MET A 74 -1.60 3.29 -6.73
CA MET A 74 -1.93 2.35 -5.65
C MET A 74 -3.41 2.42 -5.24
N LYS A 75 -4.00 3.62 -5.17
CA LYS A 75 -5.44 3.83 -4.88
C LYS A 75 -6.37 3.19 -5.92
N ARG A 76 -5.85 2.84 -7.10
CA ARG A 76 -6.59 2.14 -8.16
C ARG A 76 -6.61 0.62 -8.01
N VAL A 77 -5.83 0.04 -7.10
CA VAL A 77 -5.67 -1.41 -6.99
C VAL A 77 -5.71 -1.96 -5.56
N ALA A 78 -5.68 -1.10 -4.54
CA ALA A 78 -5.66 -1.50 -3.13
C ALA A 78 -6.81 -0.85 -2.35
N HIS A 79 -7.16 -1.45 -1.21
CA HIS A 79 -8.09 -0.85 -0.25
C HIS A 79 -7.43 0.32 0.48
N HIS A 80 -6.16 0.14 0.81
CA HIS A 80 -5.32 1.14 1.46
C HIS A 80 -4.08 1.38 0.60
N ALA A 81 -3.79 2.64 0.31
CA ALA A 81 -2.59 3.07 -0.38
C ALA A 81 -1.88 4.04 0.54
N LEU A 82 -0.71 3.66 1.04
CA LEU A 82 0.02 4.37 2.10
C LEU A 82 1.38 4.83 1.57
N ALA A 83 1.88 5.94 2.09
CA ALA A 83 3.26 6.38 1.90
C ALA A 83 3.96 6.47 3.26
N VAL A 84 5.16 5.90 3.38
CA VAL A 84 5.99 6.03 4.57
C VAL A 84 7.24 6.83 4.22
N LEU A 85 7.28 8.06 4.73
CA LEU A 85 8.32 9.03 4.43
C LEU A 85 9.31 9.14 5.57
N HIS A 86 10.61 9.20 5.24
CA HIS A 86 11.62 9.61 6.19
C HIS A 86 11.37 11.05 6.68
N GLU A 87 11.60 11.31 7.97
CA GLU A 87 11.35 12.61 8.60
C GLU A 87 12.11 13.80 8.00
N LYS A 88 13.11 13.54 7.14
CA LYS A 88 13.80 14.60 6.38
C LYS A 88 12.87 15.40 5.46
N PHE A 89 11.72 14.81 5.12
CA PHE A 89 10.71 15.42 4.26
C PHE A 89 9.72 16.28 5.05
N LEU A 90 9.82 16.29 6.39
CA LEU A 90 9.00 17.17 7.19
C LEU A 90 9.37 18.63 6.92
N VAL A 91 8.35 19.47 6.94
CA VAL A 91 8.49 20.92 6.81
C VAL A 91 8.09 21.60 8.09
N GLU A 92 8.77 22.70 8.41
CA GLU A 92 8.44 23.54 9.55
C GLU A 92 7.19 24.37 9.25
N ARG A 93 6.24 24.41 10.19
CA ARG A 93 5.04 25.25 10.11
C ARG A 93 4.78 25.98 11.43
N PRO A 94 4.25 27.21 11.39
CA PRO A 94 3.75 27.88 12.59
C PRO A 94 2.72 27.01 13.32
N SER A 95 2.73 27.07 14.65
CA SER A 95 1.91 26.24 15.52
C SER A 95 1.48 27.04 16.76
N ASN A 96 0.75 26.39 17.67
CA ASN A 96 0.47 26.92 19.01
C ASN A 96 1.25 26.10 20.06
N LYS A 97 1.30 26.62 21.29
CA LYS A 97 2.01 26.00 22.43
C LYS A 97 1.64 24.53 22.67
N SER A 98 0.37 24.16 22.48
CA SER A 98 -0.12 22.81 22.77
C SER A 98 0.38 21.79 21.74
N THR A 99 0.51 22.20 20.47
CA THR A 99 0.89 21.32 19.36
C THR A 99 2.30 21.60 18.83
N ALA A 100 3.11 22.35 19.59
CA ALA A 100 4.46 22.71 19.18
C ALA A 100 5.43 21.53 19.33
N HIS A 101 6.36 21.42 18.39
CA HIS A 101 7.53 20.55 18.51
C HIS A 101 8.72 21.30 19.09
N PHE A 102 8.79 22.61 18.83
CA PHE A 102 9.83 23.48 19.38
C PHE A 102 9.37 24.93 19.42
N GLU A 103 10.11 25.73 20.17
CA GLU A 103 9.96 27.19 20.28
C GLU A 103 11.22 27.85 19.71
N ARG A 104 11.04 28.96 18.98
CA ARG A 104 12.13 29.80 18.48
C ARG A 104 11.67 31.26 18.55
N ASP A 105 12.42 32.09 19.25
CA ASP A 105 12.17 33.53 19.41
C ASP A 105 10.75 33.87 19.92
N GLY A 106 10.24 33.10 20.87
CA GLY A 106 8.89 33.28 21.44
C GLY A 106 7.74 32.81 20.54
N ALA A 107 8.05 32.25 19.37
CA ALA A 107 7.08 31.64 18.45
C ALA A 107 7.15 30.11 18.49
N TYR A 108 5.99 29.47 18.32
CA TYR A 108 5.84 28.02 18.36
C TYR A 108 5.78 27.43 16.96
N TYR A 109 6.52 26.35 16.75
CA TYR A 109 6.60 25.67 15.46
C TYR A 109 6.35 24.17 15.62
N ARG A 110 5.87 23.55 14.56
CA ARG A 110 5.75 22.10 14.45
C ARG A 110 6.31 21.61 13.13
N TYR A 111 6.73 20.36 13.12
CA TYR A 111 6.96 19.65 11.87
C TYR A 111 5.63 19.11 11.34
N ASP A 112 5.40 19.23 10.05
CA ASP A 112 4.26 18.64 9.37
C ASP A 112 4.69 17.94 8.08
N ARG A 113 3.77 17.18 7.48
CA ARG A 113 3.95 16.55 6.17
C ARG A 113 4.32 17.58 5.10
N PRO A 114 5.05 17.14 4.06
CA PRO A 114 5.47 18.02 2.96
C PRO A 114 4.27 18.67 2.27
N GLU A 115 4.54 19.75 1.54
CA GLU A 115 3.53 20.49 0.81
C GLU A 115 2.70 19.58 -0.12
N GLY A 116 1.38 19.74 -0.10
CA GLY A 116 0.42 18.91 -0.84
C GLY A 116 -0.06 17.67 -0.07
N PHE A 117 0.52 17.36 1.08
CA PHE A 117 0.18 16.19 1.91
C PHE A 117 -0.14 16.54 3.37
N GLU A 118 -0.35 17.82 3.70
CA GLU A 118 -0.54 18.35 5.06
C GLU A 118 -1.66 17.65 5.85
N HIS A 119 -2.67 17.15 5.14
CA HIS A 119 -3.84 16.54 5.74
C HIS A 119 -4.06 15.11 5.26
N ASP A 120 -3.14 14.57 4.45
CA ASP A 120 -3.23 13.22 3.94
C ASP A 120 -2.88 12.18 5.02
N ARG A 121 -3.91 11.52 5.56
CA ARG A 121 -3.76 10.51 6.62
C ARG A 121 -3.10 9.22 6.13
N ASP A 122 -2.97 9.07 4.81
CA ASP A 122 -2.28 7.95 4.18
C ASP A 122 -0.76 8.17 4.12
N VAL A 123 -0.27 9.37 4.49
CA VAL A 123 1.15 9.71 4.54
C VAL A 123 1.67 9.64 5.97
N TRP A 124 2.53 8.67 6.23
CA TRP A 124 3.10 8.35 7.53
C TRP A 124 4.58 8.75 7.59
N ILE A 125 5.09 8.95 8.81
CA ILE A 125 6.44 9.46 9.03
C ILE A 125 7.29 8.45 9.79
N PHE A 126 8.46 8.13 9.23
CA PHE A 126 9.50 7.33 9.85
C PHE A 126 10.63 8.22 10.39
N PRO A 127 11.20 7.94 11.58
CA PRO A 127 10.77 6.90 12.52
C PRO A 127 9.52 7.32 13.31
N GLN A 128 8.81 6.34 13.86
CA GLN A 128 7.75 6.57 14.84
C GLN A 128 8.38 7.03 16.17
N LYS A 129 8.32 8.32 16.47
CA LYS A 129 8.81 8.91 17.73
C LYS A 129 8.00 10.16 18.10
N PRO A 130 7.82 10.44 19.41
CA PRO A 130 7.34 11.75 19.84
C PRO A 130 8.29 12.86 19.41
N ARG A 131 7.71 13.94 18.91
CA ARG A 131 8.33 15.20 18.45
C ARG A 131 7.69 16.40 19.13
N ALA A 132 6.40 16.34 19.47
CA ALA A 132 5.72 17.41 20.17
C ALA A 132 6.19 17.55 21.63
N LEU A 133 6.29 18.80 22.09
CA LEU A 133 6.56 19.15 23.51
C LEU A 133 5.48 18.58 24.43
N ASN A 134 4.24 18.50 23.95
CA ASN A 134 3.16 17.75 24.57
C ASN A 134 2.86 16.49 23.74
N PRO A 135 3.28 15.29 24.18
CA PRO A 135 3.13 14.06 23.41
C PRO A 135 1.68 13.71 23.04
N GLY A 136 0.69 14.19 23.79
CA GLY A 136 -0.74 13.95 23.50
C GLY A 136 -1.24 14.62 22.22
N TYR A 137 -0.47 15.53 21.62
CA TYR A 137 -0.84 16.28 20.42
C TYR A 137 0.08 16.00 19.23
N ASP A 138 0.85 14.91 19.26
CA ASP A 138 1.72 14.52 18.16
C ASP A 138 1.08 13.49 17.23
N TRP A 139 0.44 13.99 16.17
CA TRP A 139 -0.20 13.16 15.15
C TRP A 139 0.79 12.45 14.22
N LEU A 140 2.09 12.78 14.26
CA LEU A 140 3.15 12.17 13.45
C LEU A 140 3.94 11.11 14.21
N ALA A 141 3.71 10.98 15.52
CA ALA A 141 4.48 10.09 16.38
C ALA A 141 4.20 8.60 16.12
N LYS A 142 3.03 8.27 15.59
CA LYS A 142 2.58 6.89 15.41
C LYS A 142 1.94 6.71 14.04
N TRP A 143 2.06 5.50 13.51
CA TRP A 143 1.32 5.08 12.33
C TRP A 143 -0.06 4.61 12.75
N PRO A 144 -1.14 5.19 12.19
CA PRO A 144 -2.48 4.72 12.49
C PRO A 144 -2.68 3.31 11.93
N GLU A 145 -3.33 2.43 12.69
CA GLU A 145 -3.77 1.15 12.16
C GLU A 145 -4.84 1.38 11.06
N PRO A 146 -4.64 0.84 9.84
CA PRO A 146 -5.67 0.90 8.81
C PRO A 146 -6.94 0.16 9.25
N ASN A 147 -8.09 0.80 9.11
CA ASN A 147 -9.39 0.17 9.40
C ASN A 147 -9.59 -1.06 8.50
N LEU A 148 -9.98 -2.19 9.09
CA LEU A 148 -10.32 -3.40 8.32
C LEU A 148 -11.43 -3.11 7.30
N GLN A 149 -11.26 -3.61 6.07
CA GLN A 149 -12.23 -3.46 4.97
C GLN A 149 -12.88 -4.78 4.54
N PRO A 150 -13.47 -5.60 5.43
CA PRO A 150 -13.90 -6.97 5.10
C PRO A 150 -15.07 -7.06 4.12
N PHE A 151 -15.82 -5.96 3.93
CA PHE A 151 -17.02 -5.90 3.08
C PHE A 151 -16.94 -4.82 2.00
N THR A 152 -15.74 -4.29 1.77
CA THR A 152 -15.51 -3.29 0.73
C THR A 152 -14.91 -3.98 -0.49
N ALA A 153 -15.47 -3.73 -1.66
CA ALA A 153 -14.88 -4.26 -2.89
C ALA A 153 -13.59 -3.48 -3.24
N LEU A 154 -12.62 -4.19 -3.83
CA LEU A 154 -11.48 -3.53 -4.45
C LEU A 154 -11.93 -2.53 -5.53
N PRO A 155 -11.12 -1.50 -5.81
CA PRO A 155 -11.40 -0.57 -6.89
C PRO A 155 -11.57 -1.29 -8.23
N GLU A 156 -12.39 -0.72 -9.11
CA GLU A 156 -12.72 -1.26 -10.44
C GLU A 156 -11.51 -1.75 -11.24
N THR A 157 -10.39 -1.04 -11.11
CA THR A 157 -9.18 -1.27 -11.89
C THR A 157 -8.22 -2.26 -11.25
N ALA A 158 -8.54 -2.82 -10.08
CA ALA A 158 -7.67 -3.74 -9.35
C ALA A 158 -7.34 -5.01 -10.14
N LEU A 159 -8.22 -5.48 -11.02
CA LEU A 159 -7.93 -6.61 -11.93
C LEU A 159 -6.70 -6.38 -12.81
N GLN A 160 -6.28 -5.14 -13.05
CA GLN A 160 -5.10 -4.82 -13.85
C GLN A 160 -3.77 -5.18 -13.17
N ILE A 161 -3.79 -5.52 -11.87
CA ILE A 161 -2.62 -6.02 -11.16
C ILE A 161 -2.31 -7.49 -11.51
N LEU A 162 -3.31 -8.23 -12.01
CA LEU A 162 -3.19 -9.63 -12.38
C LEU A 162 -2.50 -9.78 -13.74
N TRP A 163 -1.63 -10.77 -13.85
CA TRP A 163 -1.03 -11.19 -15.11
C TRP A 163 -2.06 -11.87 -16.01
N HIS A 164 -1.71 -12.03 -17.29
CA HIS A 164 -2.63 -12.61 -18.28
C HIS A 164 -3.15 -13.99 -17.86
N GLU A 165 -2.26 -14.89 -17.46
CA GLU A 165 -2.65 -16.24 -17.03
C GLU A 165 -3.43 -16.22 -15.72
N GLU A 166 -3.10 -15.34 -14.77
CA GLU A 166 -3.87 -15.22 -13.52
C GLU A 166 -5.30 -14.69 -13.76
N LEU A 167 -5.48 -13.78 -14.73
CA LEU A 167 -6.82 -13.36 -15.16
C LEU A 167 -7.60 -14.53 -15.77
N ARG A 168 -6.93 -15.36 -16.58
CA ARG A 168 -7.54 -16.55 -17.19
C ARG A 168 -7.92 -17.58 -16.12
N ASP A 169 -7.03 -17.83 -15.17
CA ASP A 169 -7.26 -18.73 -14.04
C ASP A 169 -8.43 -18.26 -13.19
N LEU A 170 -8.53 -16.95 -12.93
CA LEU A 170 -9.67 -16.37 -12.22
C LEU A 170 -10.98 -16.52 -12.99
N CYS A 171 -10.98 -16.31 -14.31
CA CYS A 171 -12.17 -16.59 -15.13
C CYS A 171 -12.57 -18.07 -15.04
N ASN A 172 -11.62 -19.00 -15.14
CA ASN A 172 -11.87 -20.43 -15.05
C ASN A 172 -12.43 -20.80 -13.67
N LEU A 173 -11.83 -20.27 -12.61
CA LEU A 173 -12.24 -20.50 -11.23
C LEU A 173 -13.69 -20.08 -10.98
N LEU A 174 -14.09 -18.94 -11.54
CA LEU A 174 -15.44 -18.41 -11.42
C LEU A 174 -16.41 -18.94 -12.49
N SER A 175 -15.98 -19.92 -13.30
CA SER A 175 -16.77 -20.48 -14.41
C SER A 175 -17.27 -19.41 -15.40
N ILE A 176 -16.48 -18.35 -15.59
CA ILE A 176 -16.78 -17.26 -16.52
C ILE A 176 -16.25 -17.62 -17.90
N PRO A 177 -17.11 -17.71 -18.93
CA PRO A 177 -16.69 -18.09 -20.27
C PRO A 177 -15.65 -17.11 -20.84
N THR A 178 -14.55 -17.67 -21.35
CA THR A 178 -13.54 -16.93 -22.11
C THR A 178 -13.51 -17.44 -23.55
N GLY A 179 -13.28 -16.54 -24.51
CA GLY A 179 -13.11 -16.93 -25.91
C GLY A 179 -11.83 -17.74 -26.14
N LYS A 180 -11.63 -18.31 -27.34
CA LYS A 180 -10.45 -19.15 -27.66
C LYS A 180 -9.09 -18.46 -27.49
N ARG A 181 -9.04 -17.13 -27.64
CA ARG A 181 -7.84 -16.30 -27.49
C ARG A 181 -8.23 -15.02 -26.75
N PRO A 182 -8.51 -15.10 -25.45
CA PRO A 182 -9.02 -13.97 -24.70
C PRO A 182 -7.90 -12.92 -24.55
N THR A 183 -8.26 -11.64 -24.54
CA THR A 183 -7.34 -10.54 -24.19
C THR A 183 -7.55 -10.17 -22.72
N ASN A 184 -6.59 -9.46 -22.10
CA ASN A 184 -6.79 -8.93 -20.75
C ASN A 184 -8.06 -8.07 -20.66
N ALA A 185 -8.28 -7.22 -21.65
CA ALA A 185 -9.46 -6.36 -21.71
C ALA A 185 -10.76 -7.19 -21.77
N SER A 186 -10.83 -8.24 -22.59
CA SER A 186 -12.03 -9.07 -22.66
C SER A 186 -12.29 -9.83 -21.35
N MET A 187 -11.24 -10.36 -20.70
CA MET A 187 -11.39 -11.08 -19.43
C MET A 187 -11.82 -10.14 -18.29
N ILE A 188 -11.20 -8.96 -18.19
CA ILE A 188 -11.56 -7.94 -17.20
C ILE A 188 -13.03 -7.53 -17.39
N ASN A 189 -13.47 -7.29 -18.62
CA ASN A 189 -14.86 -6.92 -18.89
C ASN A 189 -15.83 -8.05 -18.50
N SER A 190 -15.54 -9.30 -18.85
CA SER A 190 -16.37 -10.44 -18.46
C SER A 190 -16.43 -10.62 -16.94
N LEU A 191 -15.29 -10.53 -16.24
CA LEU A 191 -15.23 -10.59 -14.79
C LEU A 191 -16.09 -9.51 -14.15
N ARG A 192 -15.96 -8.26 -14.61
CA ARG A 192 -16.74 -7.14 -14.08
C ARG A 192 -18.23 -7.25 -14.34
N TRP A 193 -18.63 -7.89 -15.43
CA TRP A 193 -20.03 -8.05 -15.80
C TRP A 193 -20.70 -9.21 -15.06
N LEU A 194 -19.99 -10.31 -14.84
CA LEU A 194 -20.58 -11.58 -14.38
C LEU A 194 -20.25 -11.92 -12.92
N ALA A 195 -19.16 -11.38 -12.36
CA ALA A 195 -18.74 -11.65 -10.99
C ALA A 195 -19.20 -10.54 -10.03
N THR A 196 -19.40 -10.89 -8.76
CA THR A 196 -19.69 -9.89 -7.72
C THR A 196 -18.42 -9.16 -7.28
N GLY A 197 -18.57 -8.02 -6.60
CA GLY A 197 -17.43 -7.34 -5.98
C GLY A 197 -16.67 -8.22 -4.97
N ARG A 198 -17.38 -9.14 -4.28
CA ARG A 198 -16.79 -10.14 -3.39
C ARG A 198 -15.92 -11.13 -4.17
N ASP A 199 -16.44 -11.68 -5.27
CA ASP A 199 -15.73 -12.67 -6.09
C ASP A 199 -14.46 -12.08 -6.69
N ILE A 200 -14.56 -10.85 -7.24
CA ILE A 200 -13.42 -10.13 -7.81
C ILE A 200 -12.37 -9.86 -6.73
N THR A 201 -12.80 -9.35 -5.57
CA THR A 201 -11.88 -8.99 -4.48
C THR A 201 -11.13 -10.20 -3.95
N ARG A 202 -11.85 -11.27 -3.61
CA ARG A 202 -11.26 -12.53 -3.13
C ARG A 202 -10.43 -13.21 -4.21
N GLY A 203 -10.87 -13.15 -5.46
CA GLY A 203 -10.18 -13.71 -6.61
C GLY A 203 -8.82 -13.07 -6.83
N ILE A 204 -8.76 -11.73 -6.85
CA ILE A 204 -7.50 -10.99 -6.94
C ILE A 204 -6.58 -11.33 -5.77
N CYS A 205 -7.11 -11.33 -4.55
CA CYS A 205 -6.33 -11.66 -3.35
C CYS A 205 -5.80 -13.10 -3.39
N TRP A 206 -6.61 -14.06 -3.82
CA TRP A 206 -6.23 -15.46 -3.99
C TRP A 206 -5.10 -15.62 -5.00
N SER A 207 -5.22 -15.02 -6.19
CA SER A 207 -4.18 -15.04 -7.22
C SER A 207 -2.87 -14.42 -6.72
N LEU A 208 -2.95 -13.23 -6.10
CA LEU A 208 -1.77 -12.53 -5.57
C LEU A 208 -1.09 -13.29 -4.42
N ARG A 209 -1.85 -13.98 -3.57
CA ARG A 209 -1.29 -14.81 -2.49
C ARG A 209 -0.58 -16.06 -3.04
N ALA A 210 -1.04 -16.61 -4.16
CA ALA A 210 -0.41 -17.75 -4.82
C ALA A 210 0.75 -17.36 -5.76
N ARG A 211 0.84 -16.10 -6.20
CA ARG A 211 1.83 -15.64 -7.19
C ARG A 211 3.28 -15.93 -6.77
N GLU A 212 4.06 -16.54 -7.64
CA GLU A 212 5.51 -16.61 -7.45
C GLU A 212 6.14 -15.23 -7.69
N CYS A 213 6.85 -14.72 -6.69
CA CYS A 213 7.47 -13.40 -6.71
C CYS A 213 8.96 -13.54 -6.41
N ILE A 214 9.78 -12.68 -7.02
CA ILE A 214 11.23 -12.63 -6.75
C ILE A 214 11.51 -12.37 -5.27
N GLU A 215 10.73 -11.48 -4.67
CA GLU A 215 10.86 -11.13 -3.27
C GLU A 215 9.49 -10.98 -2.63
N ALA A 216 9.13 -11.99 -1.85
CA ALA A 216 7.90 -12.05 -1.08
C ALA A 216 8.07 -13.14 -0.02
N ASP A 217 7.09 -13.21 0.86
CA ASP A 217 6.83 -14.42 1.61
C ASP A 217 6.58 -15.63 0.70
N PRO A 218 6.75 -16.86 1.24
CA PRO A 218 6.28 -18.06 0.58
C PRO A 218 4.87 -17.89 0.02
N ALA A 219 4.66 -18.40 -1.19
CA ALA A 219 3.34 -18.42 -1.81
C ALA A 219 2.35 -19.18 -0.91
N ILE A 220 1.14 -18.67 -0.80
CA ILE A 220 0.06 -19.29 -0.04
C ILE A 220 -0.94 -19.87 -1.02
N ILE A 221 -0.92 -21.20 -1.16
CA ILE A 221 -1.82 -21.95 -2.03
C ILE A 221 -2.95 -22.52 -1.15
N GLU A 222 -4.11 -21.89 -1.19
CA GLU A 222 -5.32 -22.32 -0.48
C GLU A 222 -6.39 -22.74 -1.48
N GLY A 223 -7.23 -23.71 -1.10
CA GLY A 223 -8.43 -24.03 -1.87
C GLY A 223 -9.38 -22.84 -1.94
N TRP A 224 -10.06 -22.65 -3.08
CA TRP A 224 -11.06 -21.61 -3.21
C TRP A 224 -12.29 -21.94 -2.36
N ALA A 225 -12.48 -21.21 -1.27
CA ALA A 225 -13.70 -21.23 -0.48
C ALA A 225 -14.61 -20.10 -0.97
N ALA A 226 -15.67 -20.47 -1.72
CA ALA A 226 -16.66 -19.54 -2.27
C ALA A 226 -17.29 -18.63 -1.18
#